data_AF-A0A9C8L7P8-F1
#
_entry.id   AF-A0A9C8L7P8-F1
#
_cell.length_a   1.000
_cell.length_b   1.000
_cell.length_c   1.000
_cell.angle_alpha   90.00
_cell.angle_beta   90.00
_cell.angle_gamma   90.00
#
_symmetry.space_group_name_H-M   'P 1'
#
loop_
_entity.id
_entity.type
_entity.pdbx_description
1 polymer ?
#
loop_
_entity_poly.entity_id
_entity_poly.type
_entity_poly.pdbx_seq_one_letter_code
_entity_poly.pdbx_strand_id
1 'polypeptide(L)'
;MKLYAISDLHLSDAVNRRALEGVAEHPDDWIVLAGDTGEKEAHLDWALSILTHRFRQVVWVPGNHDLWTLPSDREGLRGEAKYRRLVTICLRQDLVQLPRIPRFSIWCGTRQTERWHVRFSASVLVYGHLHVRGTRFRDGVRFEEVSLGLSPWNWSQEDGIRPYLREILPGKAVDRPDRNE
;
A
#
# COMPACT_ATOMS: atom_id res chain seq x y z
N MET A 1 3.97 15.55 12.42
CA MET A 1 3.81 15.20 11.01
C MET A 1 5.00 14.42 10.49
N LYS A 2 4.76 13.12 10.35
CA LYS A 2 5.46 12.16 9.52
C LYS A 2 4.50 11.67 8.43
N LEU A 3 5.06 11.05 7.39
CA LEU A 3 4.30 10.23 6.45
C LEU A 3 4.68 8.78 6.67
N TYR A 4 3.70 7.93 6.97
CA TYR A 4 3.83 6.48 7.05
C TYR A 4 3.32 5.80 5.78
N ALA A 5 3.70 4.54 5.57
CA ALA A 5 3.10 3.69 4.54
C ALA A 5 3.06 2.22 4.96
N ILE A 6 2.06 1.50 4.44
CA ILE A 6 1.88 0.06 4.53
C ILE A 6 1.06 -0.42 3.32
N SER A 7 1.21 -1.68 2.93
CA SER A 7 0.35 -2.36 1.94
C SER A 7 0.10 -3.79 2.38
N ASP A 8 -0.68 -4.53 1.59
CA ASP A 8 -0.81 -5.99 1.74
C ASP A 8 -1.31 -6.38 3.12
N LEU A 9 -2.40 -5.73 3.54
CA LEU A 9 -3.07 -6.03 4.80
C LEU A 9 -3.92 -7.32 4.71
N HIS A 10 -4.35 -7.74 3.51
CA HIS A 10 -5.01 -9.04 3.27
C HIS A 10 -6.10 -9.39 4.31
N LEU A 11 -6.99 -8.44 4.61
CA LEU A 11 -7.87 -8.46 5.79
C LEU A 11 -9.00 -9.51 5.76
N SER A 12 -9.00 -10.43 4.79
CA SER A 12 -9.66 -11.75 4.96
C SER A 12 -9.04 -12.54 6.12
N ASP A 13 -7.74 -12.39 6.37
CA ASP A 13 -7.03 -13.03 7.47
C ASP A 13 -7.37 -12.39 8.83
N ALA A 14 -7.61 -13.24 9.84
CA ALA A 14 -8.05 -12.81 11.17
C ALA A 14 -6.92 -12.26 12.06
N VAL A 15 -5.67 -12.65 11.79
CA VAL A 15 -4.48 -12.12 12.47
C VAL A 15 -4.20 -10.72 11.96
N ASN A 16 -4.20 -10.52 10.64
CA ASN A 16 -3.96 -9.20 10.05
C ASN A 16 -5.05 -8.18 10.44
N ARG A 17 -6.31 -8.60 10.64
CA ARG A 17 -7.35 -7.74 11.24
C ARG A 17 -6.96 -7.27 12.64
N ARG A 18 -6.60 -8.19 13.56
CA ARG A 18 -6.14 -7.84 14.92
C ARG A 18 -4.89 -6.96 14.90
N ALA A 19 -4.01 -7.15 13.92
CA ALA A 19 -2.84 -6.31 13.71
C ALA A 19 -3.25 -4.85 13.44
N LEU A 20 -4.23 -4.63 12.55
CA LEU A 20 -4.75 -3.30 12.23
C LEU A 20 -5.45 -2.62 13.42
N GLU A 21 -6.18 -3.39 14.23
CA GLU A 21 -6.78 -2.91 15.49
C GLU A 21 -5.73 -2.40 16.49
N GLY A 22 -4.48 -2.89 16.40
CA GLY A 22 -3.34 -2.52 17.25
C GLY A 22 -2.46 -1.36 16.75
N VAL A 23 -2.82 -0.67 15.66
CA VAL A 23 -2.09 0.52 15.19
C VAL A 23 -2.19 1.66 16.21
N ALA A 24 -1.10 2.33 16.56
CA ALA A 24 -1.13 3.46 17.50
C ALA A 24 -1.90 4.68 16.94
N GLU A 25 -2.29 5.61 17.81
CA GLU A 25 -2.77 6.93 17.38
C GLU A 25 -1.62 7.82 16.90
N HIS A 26 -1.90 8.57 15.84
CA HIS A 26 -0.97 9.38 15.04
C HIS A 26 -1.65 10.67 14.53
N PRO A 27 -2.26 11.50 15.41
CA PRO A 27 -3.18 12.58 15.02
C PRO A 27 -2.53 13.75 14.26
N ASP A 28 -1.19 13.83 14.23
CA ASP A 28 -0.42 14.81 13.46
C ASP A 28 0.20 14.25 12.18
N ASP A 29 0.09 12.95 11.93
CA ASP A 29 0.81 12.22 10.89
C ASP A 29 -0.14 11.66 9.81
N TRP A 30 0.42 11.35 8.66
CA TRP A 30 -0.30 10.83 7.49
C TRP A 30 0.07 9.36 7.25
N ILE A 31 -0.81 8.58 6.61
CA ILE A 31 -0.50 7.21 6.17
C ILE A 31 -0.92 6.94 4.72
N VAL A 32 -0.06 6.26 3.97
CA VAL A 32 -0.38 5.66 2.67
C VAL A 32 -0.75 4.19 2.86
N LEU A 33 -1.94 3.80 2.43
CA LEU A 33 -2.36 2.40 2.27
C LEU A 33 -2.21 2.01 0.79
N ALA A 34 -1.07 1.41 0.46
CA ALA A 34 -0.61 1.19 -0.91
C ALA A 34 -1.06 -0.15 -1.52
N GLY A 35 -2.34 -0.47 -1.36
CA GLY A 35 -3.02 -1.60 -2.01
C GLY A 35 -3.07 -2.90 -1.21
N ASP A 36 -3.89 -3.83 -1.72
CA ASP A 36 -4.17 -5.16 -1.18
C ASP A 36 -4.63 -5.10 0.28
N THR A 37 -5.67 -4.29 0.48
CA THR A 37 -6.40 -4.13 1.74
C THR A 37 -7.25 -5.38 2.02
N GLY A 38 -7.96 -5.88 1.01
CA GLY A 38 -8.66 -7.16 1.06
C GLY A 38 -9.77 -7.30 0.01
N GLU A 39 -10.27 -8.52 -0.15
CA GLU A 39 -11.08 -8.94 -1.31
C GLU A 39 -12.52 -8.41 -1.35
N LYS A 40 -12.94 -7.61 -0.35
CA LYS A 40 -14.33 -7.17 -0.16
C LYS A 40 -14.41 -5.69 0.16
N GLU A 41 -15.47 -5.01 -0.28
CA GLU A 41 -15.70 -3.58 0.05
C GLU A 41 -15.69 -3.33 1.57
N ALA A 42 -16.26 -4.26 2.35
CA ALA A 42 -16.27 -4.21 3.82
C ALA A 42 -14.87 -4.29 4.47
N HIS A 43 -13.86 -4.84 3.79
CA HIS A 43 -12.48 -4.85 4.31
C HIS A 43 -11.82 -3.48 4.13
N LEU A 44 -12.08 -2.80 3.01
CA LEU A 44 -11.62 -1.45 2.74
C LEU A 44 -12.33 -0.43 3.64
N ASP A 45 -13.65 -0.49 3.73
CA ASP A 45 -14.47 0.36 4.59
C ASP A 45 -14.03 0.28 6.07
N TRP A 46 -13.88 -0.94 6.59
CA TRP A 46 -13.40 -1.17 7.94
C TRP A 46 -11.97 -0.68 8.15
N ALA A 47 -11.05 -0.91 7.20
CA ALA A 47 -9.68 -0.42 7.28
C ALA A 47 -9.59 1.11 7.30
N LEU A 48 -10.36 1.77 6.43
CA LEU A 48 -10.49 3.23 6.43
C LEU A 48 -11.07 3.72 7.76
N SER A 49 -12.12 3.07 8.29
CA SER A 49 -12.73 3.44 9.57
C SER A 49 -11.74 3.41 10.73
N ILE A 50 -10.76 2.49 10.74
CA ILE A 50 -9.68 2.47 11.75
C ILE A 50 -8.66 3.57 11.45
N LEU A 51 -8.16 3.65 10.22
CA LEU A 51 -7.05 4.53 9.88
C LEU A 51 -7.40 6.03 9.87
N THR A 52 -8.64 6.42 9.51
CA THR A 52 -9.05 7.84 9.53
C THR A 52 -9.35 8.38 10.93
N HIS A 53 -9.52 7.50 11.93
CA HIS A 53 -9.58 7.92 13.34
C HIS A 53 -8.19 8.03 13.97
N ARG A 54 -7.20 7.27 13.46
CA ARG A 54 -5.85 7.23 14.04
C ARG A 54 -4.83 8.14 13.33
N PHE A 55 -4.99 8.43 12.03
CA PHE A 55 -4.13 9.33 11.28
C PHE A 55 -4.87 10.58 10.81
N ARG A 56 -4.17 11.71 10.76
CA ARG A 56 -4.70 12.99 10.27
C ARG A 56 -5.22 12.93 8.84
N GLN A 57 -4.58 12.11 8.02
CA GLN A 57 -4.90 11.91 6.62
C GLN A 57 -4.53 10.48 6.21
N VAL A 58 -5.45 9.81 5.55
CA VAL A 58 -5.20 8.54 4.86
C VAL A 58 -5.13 8.81 3.36
N VAL A 59 -4.17 8.21 2.68
CA VAL A 59 -4.08 8.16 1.21
C VAL A 59 -4.16 6.71 0.79
N TRP A 60 -5.16 6.33 0.01
CA TRP A 60 -5.36 4.95 -0.44
C TRP A 60 -5.08 4.81 -1.94
N VAL A 61 -4.50 3.67 -2.31
CA VAL A 61 -4.30 3.23 -3.70
C VAL A 61 -4.77 1.78 -3.80
N PRO A 62 -5.60 1.37 -4.78
CA PRO A 62 -6.02 -0.02 -4.92
C PRO A 62 -4.89 -0.94 -5.37
N GLY A 63 -4.83 -2.12 -4.75
CA GLY A 63 -4.10 -3.29 -5.26
C GLY A 63 -4.98 -4.19 -6.13
N ASN A 64 -4.55 -5.42 -6.38
CA ASN A 64 -5.33 -6.38 -7.16
C ASN A 64 -6.36 -7.16 -6.34
N HIS A 65 -6.10 -7.49 -5.07
CA HIS A 65 -7.06 -8.17 -4.19
C HIS A 65 -8.31 -7.30 -3.99
N ASP A 66 -8.12 -5.99 -3.79
CA ASP A 66 -9.22 -5.03 -3.65
C ASP A 66 -10.19 -5.13 -4.85
N LEU A 67 -9.66 -5.34 -6.06
CA LEU A 67 -10.39 -5.42 -7.32
C LEU A 67 -10.91 -6.82 -7.69
N TRP A 68 -10.63 -7.87 -6.91
CA TRP A 68 -11.13 -9.22 -7.17
C TRP A 68 -12.66 -9.31 -6.94
N THR A 69 -13.38 -9.99 -7.83
CA THR A 69 -14.78 -10.39 -7.60
C THR A 69 -14.81 -11.87 -7.26
N LEU A 70 -15.15 -12.21 -6.01
CA LEU A 70 -15.08 -13.59 -5.51
C LEU A 70 -16.17 -14.49 -6.15
N PRO A 71 -15.97 -15.83 -6.25
CA PRO A 71 -16.98 -16.74 -6.80
C PRO A 71 -18.31 -16.79 -6.02
N SER A 72 -18.29 -16.41 -4.75
CA SER A 72 -19.48 -16.20 -3.91
C SER A 72 -20.25 -14.92 -4.25
N ASP A 73 -19.57 -13.93 -4.84
CA ASP A 73 -20.08 -12.61 -5.20
C ASP A 73 -20.70 -12.65 -6.62
N ARG A 74 -21.79 -13.42 -6.75
CA ARG A 74 -22.37 -13.81 -8.04
C ARG A 74 -22.91 -12.62 -8.85
N GLU A 75 -23.41 -11.59 -8.16
CA GLU A 75 -23.92 -10.35 -8.75
C GLU A 75 -22.94 -9.17 -8.56
N GLY A 76 -21.78 -9.42 -7.96
CA GLY A 76 -20.77 -8.41 -7.65
C GLY A 76 -20.18 -7.73 -8.88
N LEU A 77 -19.90 -6.43 -8.73
CA LEU A 77 -19.25 -5.61 -9.75
C LEU A 77 -17.85 -6.17 -10.10
N ARG A 78 -17.43 -5.94 -11.35
CA ARG A 78 -16.21 -6.52 -11.93
C ARG A 78 -15.39 -5.47 -12.68
N GLY A 79 -14.08 -5.66 -12.77
CA GLY A 79 -13.19 -4.83 -13.58
C GLY A 79 -13.34 -3.33 -13.31
N GLU A 80 -13.53 -2.53 -14.38
CA GLU A 80 -13.69 -1.08 -14.26
C GLU A 80 -14.90 -0.69 -13.40
N ALA A 81 -16.01 -1.44 -13.42
CA ALA A 81 -17.17 -1.13 -12.59
C ALA A 81 -16.86 -1.29 -11.08
N LYS A 82 -16.09 -2.32 -10.69
CA LYS A 82 -15.60 -2.45 -9.31
C LYS A 82 -14.56 -1.40 -8.98
N TYR A 83 -13.62 -1.11 -9.89
CA TYR A 83 -12.66 -0.02 -9.70
C TYR A 83 -13.38 1.31 -9.43
N ARG A 84 -14.30 1.73 -10.32
CA ARG A 84 -15.13 2.93 -10.14
C ARG A 84 -15.96 2.91 -8.85
N ARG A 85 -16.39 1.74 -8.36
CA ARG A 85 -17.13 1.61 -7.09
C ARG A 85 -16.23 1.80 -5.86
N LEU A 86 -15.06 1.15 -5.77
CA LEU A 86 -14.10 1.40 -4.70
C LEU A 86 -13.59 2.84 -4.73
N VAL A 87 -13.34 3.34 -5.94
CA VAL A 87 -13.04 4.75 -6.20
C VAL A 87 -14.21 5.65 -5.75
N THR A 88 -15.48 5.26 -5.86
CA THR A 88 -16.61 6.01 -5.28
C THR A 88 -16.63 5.98 -3.74
N ILE A 89 -16.14 4.91 -3.10
CA ILE A 89 -15.94 4.86 -1.64
C ILE A 89 -14.85 5.86 -1.21
N CYS A 90 -13.85 6.11 -2.06
CA CYS A 90 -12.68 6.92 -1.72
C CYS A 90 -12.63 8.34 -2.33
N LEU A 91 -13.41 8.68 -3.36
CA LEU A 91 -13.26 9.95 -4.08
C LEU A 91 -13.97 11.13 -3.41
N ARG A 92 -13.14 12.01 -2.84
CA ARG A 92 -13.06 13.37 -3.40
C ARG A 92 -12.21 13.34 -4.68
N GLN A 93 -12.55 14.15 -5.67
CA GLN A 93 -12.40 13.77 -7.09
C GLN A 93 -11.05 14.09 -7.75
N ASP A 94 -10.00 14.36 -6.99
CA ASP A 94 -8.83 15.15 -7.43
C ASP A 94 -7.54 14.37 -7.74
N LEU A 95 -7.47 13.04 -7.57
CA LEU A 95 -6.20 12.29 -7.65
C LEU A 95 -6.18 11.01 -8.53
N VAL A 96 -5.30 11.03 -9.54
CA VAL A 96 -4.51 9.92 -10.15
C VAL A 96 -5.17 8.99 -11.21
N GLN A 97 -4.38 8.71 -12.27
CA GLN A 97 -4.49 7.56 -13.19
C GLN A 97 -3.10 6.93 -13.41
N LEU A 98 -3.01 5.61 -13.67
CA LEU A 98 -2.64 5.02 -14.97
C LEU A 98 -2.38 3.49 -14.87
N PRO A 99 -2.51 2.70 -15.97
CA PRO A 99 -2.37 1.24 -15.98
C PRO A 99 -1.05 0.74 -16.63
N ARG A 100 -0.75 -0.58 -16.53
CA ARG A 100 -0.04 -1.48 -17.51
C ARG A 100 0.80 -2.56 -16.81
N ILE A 101 0.99 -3.70 -17.47
CA ILE A 101 1.65 -4.86 -16.86
C ILE A 101 2.22 -5.90 -17.92
N PRO A 102 3.52 -6.37 -17.92
CA PRO A 102 4.16 -7.27 -18.97
C PRO A 102 4.30 -8.85 -18.99
N ARG A 103 4.48 -9.68 -17.91
CA ARG A 103 4.51 -11.21 -17.99
C ARG A 103 3.78 -12.11 -16.93
N PHE A 104 4.20 -12.20 -15.65
CA PHE A 104 3.29 -12.36 -14.44
C PHE A 104 3.54 -11.19 -13.49
N SER A 105 4.71 -10.59 -13.64
CA SER A 105 4.77 -9.21 -14.09
C SER A 105 3.68 -8.73 -15.11
N ILE A 106 2.72 -9.51 -15.65
CA ILE A 106 1.44 -8.96 -16.21
C ILE A 106 0.42 -8.69 -15.09
N TRP A 107 0.86 -8.73 -13.83
CA TRP A 107 0.15 -8.22 -12.66
C TRP A 107 1.07 -7.34 -11.76
N CYS A 108 2.41 -7.38 -11.92
CA CYS A 108 3.39 -6.55 -11.16
C CYS A 108 4.03 -5.31 -11.90
N GLY A 109 3.27 -4.26 -12.24
CA GLY A 109 3.81 -2.97 -12.75
C GLY A 109 4.39 -2.94 -14.20
N THR A 110 4.90 -1.79 -14.68
CA THR A 110 5.23 -1.56 -16.12
C THR A 110 6.57 -0.90 -16.45
N ARG A 111 7.11 -1.19 -17.65
CA ARG A 111 8.28 -0.47 -18.20
C ARG A 111 8.01 0.99 -18.60
N GLN A 112 6.75 1.42 -18.74
CA GLN A 112 6.44 2.83 -18.99
C GLN A 112 6.77 3.74 -17.80
N THR A 113 6.76 3.19 -16.58
CA THR A 113 7.10 3.90 -15.33
C THR A 113 8.57 3.75 -14.95
N GLU A 114 9.38 3.02 -15.75
CA GLU A 114 10.78 2.65 -15.43
C GLU A 114 11.72 3.84 -15.15
N ARG A 115 11.40 5.04 -15.64
CA ARG A 115 12.18 6.27 -15.40
C ARG A 115 11.37 7.36 -14.68
N TRP A 116 10.18 7.05 -14.15
CA TRP A 116 9.30 8.06 -13.53
C TRP A 116 9.87 8.66 -12.24
N HIS A 117 10.59 7.87 -11.45
CA HIS A 117 11.27 8.34 -10.25
C HIS A 117 12.28 9.47 -10.54
N VAL A 118 12.99 9.39 -11.67
CA VAL A 118 13.87 10.47 -12.15
C VAL A 118 13.06 11.56 -12.85
N ARG A 119 12.18 11.20 -13.79
CA ARG A 119 11.43 12.16 -14.64
C ARG A 119 10.57 13.13 -13.85
N PHE A 120 9.98 12.67 -12.75
CA PHE A 120 9.14 13.48 -11.85
C PHE A 120 9.86 13.82 -10.53
N SER A 121 11.19 13.65 -10.47
CA SER A 121 12.05 14.02 -9.34
C SER A 121 11.57 13.49 -7.98
N ALA A 122 11.05 12.27 -7.94
CA ALA A 122 10.54 11.65 -6.72
C ALA A 122 11.69 11.44 -5.72
N SER A 123 11.52 11.89 -4.48
CA SER A 123 12.52 11.66 -3.42
C SER A 123 12.46 10.24 -2.84
N VAL A 124 11.26 9.66 -2.79
CA VAL A 124 10.97 8.28 -2.39
C VAL A 124 9.91 7.71 -3.32
N LEU A 125 10.02 6.42 -3.69
CA LEU A 125 8.98 5.64 -4.35
C LEU A 125 8.51 4.54 -3.40
N VAL A 126 7.20 4.44 -3.19
CA VAL A 126 6.55 3.49 -2.26
C VAL A 126 5.75 2.47 -3.05
N TYR A 127 5.86 1.19 -2.72
CA TYR A 127 5.12 0.11 -3.38
C TYR A 127 4.95 -1.12 -2.46
N GLY A 128 4.08 -2.05 -2.87
CA GLY A 128 3.76 -3.29 -2.16
C GLY A 128 3.75 -4.50 -3.10
N HIS A 129 2.78 -5.39 -2.91
CA HIS A 129 2.38 -6.50 -3.80
C HIS A 129 3.41 -7.64 -3.97
N LEU A 130 4.69 -7.43 -3.64
CA LEU A 130 5.73 -8.46 -3.80
C LEU A 130 6.05 -9.23 -2.51
N HIS A 131 5.58 -8.76 -1.35
CA HIS A 131 5.75 -9.34 -0.02
C HIS A 131 7.23 -9.51 0.41
N VAL A 132 8.13 -8.69 -0.15
CA VAL A 132 9.58 -8.71 0.08
C VAL A 132 10.07 -7.39 0.67
N ARG A 133 9.45 -7.04 1.81
CA ARG A 133 9.59 -5.75 2.50
C ARG A 133 11.03 -5.31 2.66
N GLY A 134 11.36 -4.11 2.18
CA GLY A 134 12.76 -3.66 2.17
C GLY A 134 12.98 -2.32 1.48
N THR A 135 14.11 -1.70 1.83
CA THR A 135 14.58 -0.46 1.21
C THR A 135 15.60 -0.77 0.12
N ARG A 136 15.55 -0.04 -0.98
CA ARG A 136 16.55 -0.07 -2.07
C ARG A 136 16.83 1.36 -2.55
N PHE A 137 17.88 1.55 -3.34
CA PHE A 137 18.14 2.80 -4.05
C PHE A 137 18.34 2.54 -5.55
N ARG A 138 17.80 3.40 -6.41
CA ARG A 138 18.02 3.39 -7.87
C ARG A 138 18.03 4.82 -8.39
N ASP A 139 18.99 5.15 -9.26
CA ASP A 139 19.20 6.51 -9.79
C ASP A 139 19.29 7.59 -8.67
N GLY A 140 19.73 7.21 -7.46
CA GLY A 140 19.79 8.07 -6.27
C GLY A 140 18.46 8.31 -5.53
N VAL A 141 17.34 7.70 -5.96
CA VAL A 141 16.02 7.75 -5.31
C VAL A 141 15.85 6.56 -4.36
N ARG A 142 15.20 6.76 -3.21
CA ARG A 142 14.87 5.69 -2.25
C ARG A 142 13.62 4.93 -2.72
N PHE A 143 13.68 3.61 -2.74
CA PHE A 143 12.55 2.72 -3.02
C PHE A 143 12.20 1.97 -1.73
N GLU A 144 10.94 1.98 -1.34
CA GLU A 144 10.44 1.32 -0.13
C GLU A 144 9.33 0.32 -0.52
N GLU A 145 9.63 -0.96 -0.33
CA GLU A 145 8.61 -2.03 -0.31
C GLU A 145 8.02 -2.09 1.11
N VAL A 146 6.70 -1.93 1.21
CA VAL A 146 5.97 -1.72 2.48
C VAL A 146 4.91 -2.77 2.79
N SER A 147 4.98 -3.95 2.15
CA SER A 147 4.07 -5.06 2.38
C SER A 147 4.10 -5.52 3.85
N LEU A 148 2.91 -5.75 4.43
CA LEU A 148 2.76 -6.56 5.64
C LEU A 148 2.76 -8.06 5.28
N GLY A 149 1.98 -8.45 4.27
CA GLY A 149 1.87 -9.84 3.84
C GLY A 149 1.12 -10.70 4.87
N LEU A 150 1.43 -12.00 4.91
CA LEU A 150 0.74 -12.98 5.76
C LEU A 150 1.62 -13.44 6.92
N SER A 151 1.07 -13.47 8.13
CA SER A 151 1.70 -14.13 9.28
C SER A 151 1.62 -15.66 9.11
N PRO A 152 2.65 -16.45 9.50
CA PRO A 152 3.94 -16.03 10.07
C PRO A 152 5.04 -15.81 9.01
N TRP A 153 4.71 -15.89 7.72
CA TRP A 153 5.69 -15.96 6.63
C TRP A 153 6.39 -14.62 6.33
N ASN A 154 5.67 -13.51 6.50
CA ASN A 154 6.17 -12.16 6.18
C ASN A 154 6.36 -11.28 7.44
N TRP A 155 5.63 -11.56 8.52
CA TRP A 155 5.63 -10.76 9.75
C TRP A 155 5.28 -11.59 10.99
N SER A 156 5.76 -11.15 12.17
CA SER A 156 5.55 -11.83 13.47
C SER A 156 4.47 -11.15 14.30
N GLN A 157 3.55 -11.93 14.86
CA GLN A 157 2.53 -11.45 15.79
C GLN A 157 3.13 -10.89 17.09
N GLU A 158 4.30 -11.39 17.52
CA GLU A 158 4.97 -10.97 18.75
C GLU A 158 5.51 -9.54 18.65
N ASP A 159 5.93 -9.11 17.46
CA ASP A 159 6.39 -7.75 17.15
C ASP A 159 5.23 -6.74 17.04
N GLY A 160 4.00 -7.22 16.82
CA GLY A 160 2.83 -6.41 16.46
C GLY A 160 2.97 -5.69 15.11
N ILE A 161 1.97 -4.91 14.70
CA ILE A 161 2.01 -4.21 13.40
C ILE A 161 3.01 -3.03 13.36
N ARG A 162 3.41 -2.50 14.51
CA ARG A 162 4.13 -1.21 14.63
C ARG A 162 5.48 -1.18 13.88
N PRO A 163 6.33 -2.22 13.87
CA PRO A 163 7.58 -2.22 13.09
C PRO A 163 7.36 -2.29 11.57
N TYR A 164 6.17 -2.68 11.13
CA TYR A 164 5.80 -2.85 9.72
C TYR A 164 5.28 -1.56 9.08
N LEU A 165 4.76 -0.62 9.88
CA LEU A 165 4.49 0.77 9.47
C LEU A 165 5.80 1.46 9.05
N ARG A 166 5.99 1.70 7.76
CA ARG A 166 7.21 2.32 7.22
C ARG A 166 7.14 3.84 7.31
N GLU A 167 8.10 4.48 7.97
CA GLU A 167 8.24 5.94 7.91
C GLU A 167 8.89 6.38 6.58
N ILE A 168 8.15 7.13 5.76
CA ILE A 168 8.51 7.59 4.42
C ILE A 168 9.07 9.02 4.43
N LEU A 169 8.45 9.94 5.16
CA LEU A 169 8.91 11.32 5.36
C LEU A 169 8.87 11.70 6.86
N PRO A 170 9.91 12.36 7.42
CA PRO A 170 11.23 12.53 6.80
C PRO A 170 11.88 11.17 6.48
N GLY A 171 11.49 10.13 7.24
CA GLY A 171 12.02 8.79 7.12
C GLY A 171 13.40 8.72 7.78
N LYS A 172 13.87 7.49 8.01
CA LYS A 172 15.19 7.29 8.61
C LYS A 172 16.28 7.88 7.70
N ALA A 173 17.30 8.47 8.33
CA ALA A 173 18.60 8.60 7.68
C ALA A 173 19.09 7.19 7.36
N VAL A 174 19.36 6.95 6.08
CA VAL A 174 19.95 5.73 5.57
C VAL A 174 21.10 6.20 4.69
N ASP A 175 22.31 5.69 4.95
CA ASP A 175 23.48 6.07 4.17
C ASP A 175 23.21 5.79 2.70
N ARG A 176 23.29 6.86 1.90
CA ARG A 176 23.01 6.82 0.47
C ARG A 176 24.23 6.15 -0.16
N PRO A 177 24.09 4.98 -0.83
CA PRO A 177 25.22 4.39 -1.54
C PRO A 177 25.77 5.41 -2.54
N ASP A 178 27.09 5.49 -2.63
CA ASP A 178 27.76 6.52 -3.42
C ASP A 178 27.38 6.43 -4.91
N ARG A 179 27.40 7.57 -5.59
CA ARG A 179 26.85 7.70 -6.96
C ARG A 179 27.74 7.12 -8.07
N ASN A 180 28.78 6.35 -7.72
CA ASN A 180 29.92 6.04 -8.59
C ASN A 180 30.22 4.52 -8.69
N GLU A 181 29.23 3.73 -9.11
CA GLU A 181 29.42 2.41 -9.77
C GLU A 181 28.47 2.30 -10.98
#